data_AF-A0A9E5F2V4-F1
#
_entry.id   AF-A0A9E5F2V4-F1
#
_cell.length_a   1.000
_cell.length_b   1.000
_cell.length_c   1.000
_cell.angle_alpha   90.00
_cell.angle_beta   90.00
_cell.angle_gamma   90.00
#
_symmetry.space_group_name_H-M   'P 1'
#
loop_
_entity.id
_entity.type
_entity.pdbx_description
1 polymer ?
#
loop_
_entity_poly.entity_id
_entity_poly.type
_entity_poly.pdbx_seq_one_letter_code
_entity_poly.pdbx_strand_id
1 'polypeptide(L)' 'MSKSAIIHFGERQKGDVGQTWADCSAFEREFKFRPQIEIEGGIKLFYDWWGDFLRICRSGTTLPL' A
#
# COMPACT_ATOMS: atom_id res chain seq x y z
N MET A 1 12.69 -16.81 5.04
CA MET A 1 13.71 -15.75 5.22
C MET A 1 13.17 -14.49 4.56
N SER A 2 12.75 -13.50 5.35
CA SER A 2 12.38 -12.17 4.84
C SER A 2 13.64 -11.46 4.33
N LYS A 3 13.57 -10.89 3.13
CA LYS A 3 14.63 -10.01 2.61
C LYS A 3 14.39 -8.61 3.16
N SER A 4 15.45 -7.93 3.59
CA SER A 4 15.37 -6.51 3.94
C SER A 4 15.19 -5.66 2.68
N ALA A 5 14.44 -4.57 2.79
CA ALA A 5 14.34 -3.59 1.72
C ALA A 5 15.70 -2.89 1.51
N ILE A 6 16.08 -2.69 0.25
CA ILE A 6 17.25 -1.90 -0.13
C ILE A 6 16.74 -0.47 -0.37
N ILE A 7 17.29 0.51 0.35
CA ILE A 7 16.83 1.91 0.32
C ILE A 7 17.92 2.78 -0.31
N HIS A 8 17.53 3.59 -1.29
CA HIS A 8 18.37 4.63 -1.88
C HIS A 8 17.68 5.97 -1.68
N PHE A 9 18.31 6.88 -0.94
CA PHE A 9 17.78 8.23 -0.73
C PHE A 9 18.05 9.08 -1.98
N GLY A 10 16.98 9.68 -2.53
CA GLY A 10 17.05 10.62 -3.64
C GLY A 10 16.64 12.03 -3.22
N GLU A 11 16.56 12.94 -4.20
CA GLU A 11 16.06 14.29 -3.97
C GLU A 11 14.56 14.29 -3.65
N ARG A 12 14.12 15.23 -2.80
CA ARG A 12 12.69 15.41 -2.48
C ARG A 12 11.94 15.78 -3.76
N GLN A 13 10.83 15.09 -4.01
CA GLN A 13 10.05 15.36 -5.20
C GLN A 13 9.23 16.64 -5.03
N LYS A 14 9.08 17.39 -6.12
CA LYS A 14 8.26 18.60 -6.12
C LYS A 14 6.80 18.20 -5.92
N GLY A 15 6.19 18.67 -4.83
CA GLY A 15 4.81 18.36 -4.47
C GLY A 15 4.67 17.42 -3.27
N ASP A 16 5.77 16.85 -2.78
CA ASP A 16 5.76 16.03 -1.56
C ASP A 16 5.33 16.86 -0.34
N VAL A 17 4.32 16.37 0.37
CA VAL A 17 3.94 16.88 1.69
C VAL A 17 4.79 16.17 2.74
N GLY A 18 5.53 16.92 3.55
CA GLY A 18 6.52 16.35 4.47
C GLY A 18 5.93 15.37 5.50
N GLN A 19 4.75 15.68 6.04
CA GLN A 19 4.02 14.81 6.97
C GLN A 19 2.52 15.04 6.79
N THR A 20 1.74 13.96 6.83
CA THR A 20 0.28 14.02 6.72
C THR A 20 -0.36 12.90 7.53
N TRP A 21 -1.49 13.21 8.18
CA TRP A 21 -2.35 12.27 8.87
C TRP A 21 -3.79 12.78 8.82
N ALA A 22 -4.76 11.86 8.85
CA ALA A 22 -6.18 12.21 8.85
C ALA A 22 -6.77 12.06 10.26
N ASP A 23 -7.56 13.05 10.68
CA ASP A 23 -8.48 12.87 11.81
C ASP A 23 -9.73 12.12 11.33
N CYS A 24 -9.91 10.91 11.83
CA CYS A 24 -11.02 10.03 11.45
C CYS A 24 -12.24 10.15 12.37
N SER A 25 -12.25 11.08 13.33
CA SER A 25 -13.32 11.19 14.34
C SER A 25 -14.71 11.44 13.72
N ALA A 26 -14.77 12.20 12.63
CA ALA A 26 -16.03 12.44 11.90
C ALA A 26 -16.56 11.16 11.23
N PHE A 27 -15.66 10.40 10.58
CA PHE A 27 -16.03 9.12 9.96
C PHE A 27 -16.54 8.09 10.97
N GLU A 28 -15.89 8.02 12.12
CA GLU A 28 -16.29 7.10 13.19
C GLU A 28 -17.65 7.47 13.76
N ARG A 29 -17.93 8.77 13.96
CA ARG A 29 -19.22 9.22 14.48
C ARG A 29 -20.36 9.00 13.48
N GLU A 30 -20.18 9.42 12.24
CA GLU A 30 -21.25 9.55 11.23
C GLU A 30 -21.48 8.26 10.46
N PHE A 31 -20.41 7.55 10.11
CA PHE A 31 -20.47 6.35 9.27
C PHE A 31 -20.14 5.07 10.03
N LYS A 32 -19.82 5.16 11.33
CA LYS A 32 -19.32 4.03 12.14
C LYS A 32 -18.11 3.35 11.49
N PHE A 33 -17.31 4.14 10.76
CA PHE A 33 -16.16 3.66 10.03
C PHE A 33 -14.87 4.06 10.72
N ARG A 34 -13.95 3.10 10.81
CA ARG A 34 -12.56 3.31 11.21
C ARG A 34 -11.68 2.37 10.37
N PRO A 35 -10.49 2.78 9.92
CA PRO A 35 -9.54 1.85 9.31
C PRO A 35 -9.24 0.68 10.26
N GLN A 36 -9.42 -0.55 9.77
CA GLN A 36 -9.26 -1.78 10.58
C GLN A 36 -7.97 -2.54 10.28
N ILE A 37 -7.27 -2.18 9.20
CA ILE A 37 -6.08 -2.89 8.75
C ILE A 37 -4.85 -2.11 9.21
N GLU A 38 -4.05 -2.75 10.05
CA GLU A 38 -2.73 -2.25 10.44
C GLU A 38 -1.77 -2.24 9.25
N ILE A 39 -0.75 -1.38 9.32
CA ILE A 39 0.20 -1.15 8.22
C ILE A 39 0.87 -2.46 7.80
N GLU A 40 1.32 -3.28 8.74
CA GLU A 40 1.98 -4.56 8.49
C GLU A 40 1.09 -5.53 7.71
N GLY A 41 -0.20 -5.58 8.07
CA GLY A 41 -1.19 -6.40 7.39
C GLY A 41 -1.45 -5.92 5.97
N GLY A 42 -1.60 -4.60 5.79
CA GLY A 42 -1.78 -3.98 4.48
C GLY A 42 -0.59 -4.22 3.53
N ILE A 43 0.64 -4.07 4.03
CA ILE A 43 1.87 -4.33 3.25
C ILE A 43 1.92 -5.78 2.79
N LYS A 44 1.54 -6.74 3.66
CA LYS A 44 1.52 -8.16 3.29
C LYS A 44 0.53 -8.44 2.16
N LEU A 45 -0.71 -7.97 2.29
CA LEU A 45 -1.76 -8.14 1.28
C LEU A 45 -1.34 -7.54 -0.07
N PHE A 46 -0.74 -6.35 -0.02
CA PHE A 46 -0.20 -5.70 -1.22
C PHE A 46 0.93 -6.52 -1.87
N TYR A 47 1.88 -7.02 -1.07
CA TYR A 47 3.01 -7.80 -1.58
C TYR A 47 2.55 -9.09 -2.29
N ASP A 48 1.61 -9.80 -1.67
CA ASP A 48 1.06 -11.05 -2.22
C ASP A 48 0.38 -10.77 -3.57
N TRP A 49 -0.51 -9.78 -3.62
CA TRP A 49 -1.16 -9.34 -4.87
C TRP A 49 -0.16 -8.91 -5.94
N TRP A 50 0.85 -8.11 -5.57
CA TRP A 50 1.84 -7.60 -6.52
C TRP A 50 2.68 -8.73 -7.13
N GLY A 51 3.04 -9.73 -6.32
CA GLY A 51 3.73 -10.92 -6.79
C GLY A 51 2.92 -11.69 -7.83
N ASP A 52 1.62 -11.84 -7.59
CA ASP A 52 0.70 -12.50 -8.53
C ASP A 52 0.56 -11.71 -9.83
N PHE A 53 0.37 -10.39 -9.72
CA PHE A 53 0.29 -9.48 -10.86
C PHE A 53 1.54 -9.58 -11.76
N LEU A 54 2.74 -9.55 -11.17
CA LEU A 54 3.98 -9.68 -11.93
C LEU A 54 4.11 -11.04 -12.63
N ARG A 55 3.61 -12.13 -12.03
CA ARG A 55 3.61 -13.45 -12.69
C ARG A 55 2.70 -13.45 -13.90
N ILE A 56 1.52 -12.86 -13.79
CA ILE A 56 0.55 -12.73 -14.90
C ILE A 56 1.12 -11.90 -16.05
N CYS A 57 1.69 -10.73 -15.74
CA CYS A 57 2.31 -9.87 -16.76
C CYS A 57 3.46 -10.57 -17.48
N ARG A 58 4.23 -11.42 -16.79
CA ARG A 58 5.35 -12.18 -17.37
C ARG A 58 4.91 -13.38 -18.19
N SER A 59 3.76 -14.00 -17.87
CA SER A 59 3.24 -15.14 -18.61
C SER A 59 2.46 -14.76 -19.88
N GLY A 60 2.27 -13.46 -20.14
CA GLY A 60 1.45 -12.97 -21.27
C GLY A 60 -0.04 -13.27 -21.10
N THR A 61 -0.46 -13.65 -19.90
CA THR A 61 -1.85 -13.96 -19.58
C THR A 61 -2.59 -12.65 -19.26
N THR A 62 -3.78 -12.45 -19.82
CA THR A 62 -4.64 -11.31 -19.46
C THR A 62 -5.31 -11.58 -18.11
N LEU A 63 -5.37 -10.56 -17.24
CA LEU A 63 -6.17 -10.63 -16.01
C LEU A 63 -7.64 -10.89 -16.36
N PRO A 64 -8.32 -11.85 -15.73
CA PRO A 64 -9.77 -11.95 -15.84
C PRO A 64 -10.37 -10.68 -15.21
N LEU A 65 -11.18 -9.98 -16.00
CA LEU A 65 -12.01 -8.86 -15.55
C LEU A 65 -13.10 -9.34 -14.60
#